data_AF-A0A9D2BVC1-F1
#
_entry.id   AF-A0A9D2BVC1-F1
#
_cell.length_a   1.000
_cell.length_b   1.000
_cell.length_c   1.000
_cell.angle_alpha   90.00
_cell.angle_beta   90.00
_cell.angle_gamma   90.00
#
_symmetry.space_group_name_H-M   'P 1'
#
loop_
_entity.id
_entity.type
_entity.pdbx_description
1 polymer ?
#
loop_
_entity_poly.entity_id
_entity_poly.type
_entity_poly.pdbx_seq_one_letter_code
_entity_poly.pdbx_strand_id
1 'polypeptide(L)'
;MKHTDALDTAAAVLLLLAALAAMVVPVAVLCPQWLIPPLVLAVIALCVLLFLRRRLRAYVAGQLCSTEFDNSRIQYSLAGLPIPTMLVSNGRILWYNDAFHEKVLGGADVVTRAVERVFPELELAVCSRPHGQDIAVGQRRFTAYAGSAKGSRGASIVYFVDDTFYKETLDEYTESRPACLILVIDSYDELFDDMKDSEQAKELEAINSLLEQYIARSNGFLRRVANSRYIAVVEERDVRWMLQERFDILDQVRALHPGGLTTLSIGVGHGGKTLQECYQMAQESIDIALGR
;
A
#
# COMPACT_ATOMS: atom_id res chain seq x y z
N MET A 1 -7.84 -23.27 -61.70
CA MET A 1 -6.46 -22.82 -62.03
C MET A 1 -5.69 -22.23 -60.84
N LYS A 2 -6.26 -22.04 -59.64
CA LYS A 2 -5.52 -21.53 -58.45
C LYS A 2 -4.90 -22.61 -57.55
N HIS A 3 -5.24 -23.89 -57.77
CA HIS A 3 -4.81 -25.01 -56.92
C HIS A 3 -3.48 -25.66 -57.34
N THR A 4 -3.06 -25.49 -58.59
CA THR A 4 -1.80 -26.04 -59.13
C THR A 4 -0.57 -25.27 -58.66
N ASP A 5 -0.63 -23.93 -58.61
CA ASP A 5 0.50 -23.10 -58.17
C ASP A 5 0.86 -23.29 -56.68
N ALA A 6 -0.12 -23.63 -55.85
CA ALA A 6 0.11 -23.93 -54.42
C ALA A 6 0.79 -25.29 -54.22
N LEU A 7 0.57 -26.25 -55.13
CA LEU A 7 1.18 -27.57 -55.06
C LEU A 7 2.64 -27.54 -55.53
N ASP A 8 2.94 -26.77 -56.59
CA ASP A 8 4.29 -26.63 -57.13
C ASP A 8 5.20 -25.84 -56.20
N THR A 9 4.68 -24.80 -55.53
CA THR A 9 5.42 -24.07 -54.49
C THR A 9 5.69 -24.92 -53.24
N ALA A 10 4.72 -25.75 -52.83
CA ALA A 10 4.92 -26.69 -51.73
C ALA A 10 5.97 -27.76 -52.06
N ALA A 11 5.92 -28.33 -53.27
CA ALA A 11 6.91 -29.30 -53.74
C ALA A 11 8.33 -28.71 -53.83
N ALA A 12 8.45 -27.47 -54.32
CA ALA A 12 9.72 -26.75 -54.38
C ALA A 12 10.31 -26.50 -52.98
N VAL A 13 9.49 -26.10 -52.00
CA VAL A 13 9.93 -25.90 -50.61
C VAL A 13 10.35 -27.22 -49.96
N LEU A 14 9.63 -28.31 -50.23
CA LEU A 14 9.93 -29.63 -49.66
C LEU A 14 11.25 -30.21 -50.22
N LEU A 15 11.52 -30.00 -51.51
CA LEU A 15 12.80 -30.35 -52.13
C LEU A 15 13.95 -29.49 -51.59
N LEU A 16 13.73 -28.21 -51.36
CA LEU A 16 14.72 -27.31 -50.73
C LEU A 16 15.04 -27.74 -49.29
N LEU A 17 14.03 -28.11 -48.50
CA LEU A 17 14.21 -28.61 -47.13
C LEU A 17 14.94 -29.96 -47.11
N ALA A 18 14.61 -30.86 -48.03
CA ALA A 18 15.28 -32.16 -48.15
C ALA A 18 16.76 -32.00 -48.56
N ALA A 19 17.06 -31.10 -49.51
CA ALA A 19 18.43 -30.78 -49.91
C ALA A 19 19.24 -30.15 -48.77
N LEU A 20 18.61 -29.25 -47.99
CA LEU A 20 19.24 -28.63 -46.83
C LEU A 20 19.54 -29.65 -45.73
N ALA A 21 18.59 -30.56 -45.45
CA ALA A 21 18.77 -31.65 -44.50
C ALA A 21 19.88 -32.62 -44.93
N ALA A 22 19.93 -32.98 -46.22
CA ALA A 22 20.98 -33.83 -46.78
C ALA A 22 22.38 -33.20 -46.70
N MET A 23 22.49 -31.87 -46.69
CA MET A 23 23.77 -31.17 -46.54
C MET A 23 24.19 -30.99 -45.07
N VAL A 24 23.23 -30.87 -44.16
CA VAL A 24 23.46 -30.66 -42.72
C VAL A 24 23.90 -31.95 -42.01
N VAL A 25 23.34 -33.10 -42.40
CA VAL A 25 23.62 -34.40 -41.76
C VAL A 25 25.10 -34.83 -41.89
N PRO A 26 25.78 -34.73 -43.04
CA PRO A 26 27.20 -35.05 -43.16
C PRO A 26 28.09 -34.09 -42.35
N VAL A 27 27.77 -32.79 -42.36
CA VAL A 27 28.52 -31.76 -41.62
C VAL A 27 28.41 -31.97 -40.10
N ALA A 28 27.24 -32.46 -39.64
CA ALA A 28 27.01 -32.81 -38.23
C ALA A 28 27.89 -33.96 -37.73
N VAL A 29 28.12 -34.97 -38.58
CA VAL A 29 28.86 -36.19 -38.23
C VAL A 29 30.37 -35.97 -38.31
N LEU A 30 30.85 -35.16 -39.26
CA LEU A 30 32.28 -34.94 -39.50
C LEU A 30 32.88 -33.83 -38.63
N CYS A 31 32.18 -32.71 -38.44
CA CYS A 31 32.70 -31.54 -37.72
C CYS A 31 31.57 -30.77 -36.99
N PRO A 32 31.15 -31.19 -35.78
CA PRO A 32 29.99 -30.62 -35.09
C PRO A 32 30.15 -29.13 -34.72
N GLN A 33 31.37 -28.62 -34.74
CA GLN A 33 31.72 -27.23 -34.42
C GLN A 33 31.13 -26.23 -35.44
N TRP A 34 30.92 -26.66 -36.69
CA TRP A 34 30.44 -25.80 -37.79
C TRP A 34 28.92 -25.62 -37.81
N LEU A 35 28.18 -26.34 -36.94
CA LEU A 35 26.74 -26.18 -36.75
C LEU A 35 26.37 -25.12 -35.70
N ILE A 36 27.35 -24.68 -34.90
CA ILE A 36 27.13 -23.67 -33.86
C ILE A 36 26.75 -22.30 -34.46
N PRO A 37 27.45 -21.77 -35.49
CA PRO A 37 27.11 -20.49 -36.10
C PRO A 37 25.68 -20.39 -36.68
N PRO A 38 25.17 -21.36 -37.48
CA PRO A 38 23.81 -21.28 -38.01
C PRO A 38 22.75 -21.44 -36.92
N LEU A 39 23.01 -22.23 -35.86
CA LEU A 39 22.10 -22.36 -34.72
C LEU A 39 21.98 -21.03 -33.96
N VAL A 40 23.10 -20.37 -33.67
CA VAL A 40 23.12 -19.06 -33.00
C VAL A 40 22.39 -18.02 -33.86
N LEU A 41 22.61 -18.03 -35.17
CA LEU A 41 21.93 -17.11 -36.09
C LEU A 41 20.42 -17.37 -36.15
N ALA A 42 19.97 -18.62 -36.11
CA ALA A 42 18.56 -18.98 -36.03
C ALA A 42 17.91 -18.53 -34.71
N VAL A 43 18.61 -18.67 -33.57
CA VAL A 43 18.14 -18.18 -32.27
C VAL A 43 18.05 -16.66 -32.26
N ILE A 44 19.06 -15.95 -32.79
CA ILE A 44 19.03 -14.48 -32.91
C ILE A 44 17.87 -14.05 -33.82
N ALA A 45 17.68 -14.69 -34.97
CA ALA A 45 16.57 -14.41 -35.87
C ALA A 45 15.22 -14.66 -35.20
N LEU A 46 15.08 -15.75 -34.43
CA LEU A 46 13.88 -16.03 -33.65
C LEU A 46 13.64 -14.96 -32.57
N CYS A 47 14.66 -14.54 -31.83
CA CYS A 47 14.58 -13.47 -30.84
C CYS A 47 14.16 -12.14 -31.48
N VAL A 48 14.76 -11.77 -32.61
CA VAL A 48 14.43 -10.56 -33.37
C VAL A 48 13.01 -10.64 -33.91
N LEU A 49 12.58 -11.79 -34.43
CA LEU A 49 11.22 -11.99 -34.95
C LEU A 49 10.17 -11.96 -33.84
N LEU A 50 10.47 -12.53 -32.66
CA LEU A 50 9.61 -12.42 -31.47
C LEU A 50 9.55 -10.97 -30.95
N PHE A 51 10.67 -10.25 -30.96
CA PHE A 51 10.75 -8.85 -30.59
C PHE A 51 9.93 -7.98 -31.55
N LEU A 52 10.14 -8.13 -32.87
CA LEU A 52 9.36 -7.45 -33.91
C LEU A 52 7.89 -7.81 -33.84
N ARG A 53 7.51 -9.07 -33.61
CA ARG A 53 6.10 -9.46 -33.42
C ARG A 53 5.49 -8.85 -32.16
N ARG A 54 6.24 -8.70 -31.07
CA ARG A 54 5.76 -8.00 -29.86
C ARG A 54 5.57 -6.52 -30.15
N ARG A 55 6.55 -5.87 -30.79
CA ARG A 55 6.50 -4.46 -31.15
C ARG A 55 5.40 -4.16 -32.18
N LEU A 56 5.27 -5.00 -33.21
CA LEU A 56 4.23 -4.87 -34.23
C LEU A 56 2.84 -5.13 -33.65
N ARG A 57 2.67 -6.11 -32.75
CA ARG A 57 1.40 -6.29 -32.04
C ARG A 57 1.05 -5.10 -31.16
N ALA A 58 2.02 -4.52 -30.44
CA ALA A 58 1.79 -3.31 -29.65
C ALA A 58 1.40 -2.12 -30.55
N TYR A 59 2.11 -1.93 -31.66
CA TYR A 59 1.85 -0.87 -32.64
C TYR A 59 0.48 -1.03 -33.34
N VAL A 60 0.19 -2.23 -33.82
CA VAL A 60 -1.07 -2.56 -34.52
C VAL A 60 -2.25 -2.58 -33.55
N ALA A 61 -2.09 -3.05 -32.32
CA ALA A 61 -3.13 -2.92 -31.30
C ALA A 61 -3.38 -1.47 -30.91
N GLY A 62 -2.33 -0.63 -30.86
CA GLY A 62 -2.46 0.82 -30.75
C GLY A 62 -3.34 1.36 -31.88
N GLN A 63 -2.97 1.11 -33.14
CA GLN A 63 -3.68 1.63 -34.32
C GLN A 63 -5.11 1.08 -34.49
N LEU A 64 -5.35 -0.22 -34.26
CA LEU A 64 -6.66 -0.86 -34.48
C LEU A 64 -7.65 -0.63 -33.33
N CYS A 65 -7.17 -0.49 -32.09
CA CYS A 65 -8.03 -0.08 -30.98
C CYS A 65 -8.25 1.44 -30.96
N SER A 66 -7.45 2.21 -31.69
CA SER A 66 -7.55 3.67 -31.71
C SER A 66 -8.34 4.25 -32.87
N THR A 67 -8.65 3.57 -33.98
CA THR A 67 -9.26 4.27 -35.13
C THR A 67 -10.64 4.91 -34.89
N GLU A 68 -11.41 4.49 -33.88
CA GLU A 68 -12.66 5.18 -33.50
C GLU A 68 -12.47 6.26 -32.40
N PHE A 69 -11.38 6.22 -31.64
CA PHE A 69 -11.14 7.10 -30.50
C PHE A 69 -10.03 8.14 -30.75
N ASP A 70 -8.99 7.80 -31.52
CA ASP A 70 -7.96 8.72 -32.00
C ASP A 70 -8.60 9.78 -32.90
N ASN A 71 -8.45 11.04 -32.50
CA ASN A 71 -9.10 12.21 -33.08
C ASN A 71 -10.62 12.30 -32.83
N SER A 72 -11.16 11.53 -31.87
CA SER A 72 -12.54 11.71 -31.43
C SER A 72 -12.68 12.95 -30.53
N ARG A 73 -13.85 13.60 -30.57
CA ARG A 73 -14.16 14.73 -29.66
C ARG A 73 -13.98 14.36 -28.18
N ILE A 74 -14.19 13.07 -27.83
CA ILE A 74 -14.07 12.55 -26.47
C ILE A 74 -12.60 12.52 -26.02
N GLN A 75 -11.68 12.10 -26.89
CA GLN A 75 -10.24 12.14 -26.59
C GLN A 75 -9.77 13.58 -26.36
N TYR A 76 -10.16 14.52 -27.22
CA TYR A 76 -9.80 15.94 -27.03
C TYR A 76 -10.35 16.52 -25.72
N SER A 77 -11.55 16.10 -25.30
CA SER A 77 -12.13 16.54 -24.02
C SER A 77 -11.46 15.90 -22.80
N LEU A 78 -10.97 14.66 -22.89
CA LEU A 78 -10.37 13.93 -21.77
C LEU A 78 -8.84 14.13 -21.66
N ALA A 79 -8.16 14.37 -22.78
CA ALA A 79 -6.71 14.54 -22.83
C ALA A 79 -6.24 15.77 -22.04
N GLY A 80 -6.99 16.88 -22.11
CA GLY A 80 -6.71 18.11 -21.38
C GLY A 80 -7.15 18.12 -19.92
N LEU A 81 -7.76 17.04 -19.42
CA LEU A 81 -8.21 17.01 -18.02
C LEU A 81 -7.02 16.89 -17.07
N PRO A 82 -6.98 17.69 -15.98
CA PRO A 82 -5.93 17.59 -14.97
C PRO A 82 -6.06 16.35 -14.07
N ILE A 83 -7.13 15.57 -14.26
CA ILE A 83 -7.46 14.36 -13.53
C ILE A 83 -6.92 13.15 -14.30
N PRO A 84 -6.03 12.34 -13.71
CA PRO A 84 -5.56 11.09 -14.30
C PRO A 84 -6.71 10.21 -14.78
N THR A 85 -6.76 9.93 -16.07
CA THR A 85 -7.85 9.18 -16.71
C THR A 85 -7.30 8.14 -17.67
N MET A 86 -7.86 6.93 -17.63
CA MET A 86 -7.57 5.83 -18.55
C MET A 86 -8.83 5.23 -19.15
N LEU A 87 -8.70 4.67 -20.35
CA LEU A 87 -9.73 3.91 -21.04
C LEU A 87 -9.34 2.43 -21.02
N VAL A 88 -10.24 1.59 -20.52
CA VAL A 88 -10.05 0.15 -20.43
C VAL A 88 -11.08 -0.54 -21.30
N SER A 89 -10.67 -1.56 -22.06
CA SER A 89 -11.59 -2.45 -22.77
C SER A 89 -11.12 -3.90 -22.64
N ASN A 90 -12.05 -4.80 -22.30
CA ASN A 90 -11.78 -6.23 -22.12
C ASN A 90 -10.56 -6.49 -21.19
N GLY A 91 -10.46 -5.73 -20.10
CA GLY A 91 -9.37 -5.84 -19.13
C GLY A 91 -8.01 -5.31 -19.60
N ARG A 92 -7.92 -4.64 -20.76
CA ARG A 92 -6.69 -4.01 -21.26
C ARG A 92 -6.80 -2.50 -21.33
N ILE A 93 -5.68 -1.84 -21.05
CA ILE A 93 -5.56 -0.38 -21.15
C ILE A 93 -5.44 -0.02 -22.63
N LEU A 94 -6.37 0.78 -23.14
CA LEU A 94 -6.37 1.25 -24.53
C LEU A 94 -5.77 2.64 -24.67
N TRP A 95 -5.99 3.51 -23.68
CA TRP A 95 -5.56 4.90 -23.71
C TRP A 95 -5.48 5.46 -22.30
N TYR A 96 -4.69 6.51 -22.10
CA TYR A 96 -4.68 7.34 -20.89
C TYR A 96 -4.22 8.75 -21.24
N ASN A 97 -4.54 9.73 -20.39
CA ASN A 97 -4.07 11.11 -20.57
C ASN A 97 -2.68 11.35 -19.94
N ASP A 98 -2.08 12.50 -20.24
CA ASP A 98 -0.76 12.88 -19.74
C ASP A 98 -0.73 12.94 -18.21
N ALA A 99 -1.82 13.40 -17.58
CA ALA A 99 -1.95 13.40 -16.13
C ALA A 99 -1.79 12.00 -15.52
N PHE A 100 -2.35 10.96 -16.17
CA PHE A 100 -2.18 9.57 -15.72
C PHE A 100 -0.76 9.05 -15.94
N HIS A 101 -0.17 9.38 -17.09
CA HIS A 101 1.20 9.03 -17.42
C HIS A 101 2.21 9.57 -16.39
N GLU A 102 2.08 10.85 -16.03
CA GLU A 102 3.01 11.51 -15.13
C GLU A 102 2.72 11.19 -13.66
N LYS A 103 1.46 11.32 -13.22
CA LYS A 103 1.11 11.25 -11.78
C LYS A 103 0.93 9.83 -11.26
N VAL A 104 0.54 8.87 -12.11
CA VAL A 104 0.24 7.50 -11.69
C VAL A 104 1.32 6.53 -12.17
N LEU A 105 1.73 6.62 -13.44
CA LEU A 105 2.66 5.67 -14.04
C LEU A 105 4.14 6.05 -13.91
N GLY A 106 4.45 7.26 -13.43
CA GLY A 106 5.83 7.73 -13.29
C GLY A 106 6.60 7.79 -14.63
N GLY A 107 5.89 8.02 -15.74
CA GLY A 107 6.48 8.09 -17.08
C GLY A 107 6.63 6.75 -17.82
N ALA A 108 6.08 5.66 -17.29
CA ALA A 108 6.09 4.36 -17.96
C ALA A 108 4.89 4.20 -18.92
N ASP A 109 5.14 3.67 -20.12
CA ASP A 109 4.08 3.33 -21.07
C ASP A 109 3.50 1.93 -20.79
N VAL A 110 2.18 1.90 -20.59
CA VAL A 110 1.40 0.70 -20.27
C VAL A 110 0.27 0.44 -21.25
N VAL A 111 0.22 1.12 -22.40
CA VAL A 111 -0.80 0.88 -23.42
C VAL A 111 -0.77 -0.59 -23.86
N THR A 112 -1.95 -1.18 -24.08
CA THR A 112 -2.21 -2.60 -24.39
C THR A 112 -1.93 -3.61 -23.27
N ARG A 113 -1.39 -3.18 -22.13
CA ARG A 113 -1.18 -4.09 -20.99
C ARG A 113 -2.51 -4.42 -20.32
N ALA A 114 -2.57 -5.60 -19.70
CA ALA A 114 -3.69 -5.98 -18.86
C ALA A 114 -3.71 -5.11 -17.61
N VAL A 115 -4.88 -4.61 -17.25
CA VAL A 115 -5.08 -3.75 -16.08
C VAL A 115 -4.60 -4.45 -14.81
N GLU A 116 -4.97 -5.71 -14.62
CA GLU A 116 -4.56 -6.56 -13.48
C GLU A 116 -3.04 -6.71 -13.33
N ARG A 117 -2.27 -6.55 -14.43
CA ARG A 117 -0.80 -6.60 -14.35
C ARG A 117 -0.19 -5.29 -13.91
N VAL A 118 -0.88 -4.18 -14.13
CA VAL A 118 -0.41 -2.83 -13.75
C VAL A 118 -0.93 -2.49 -12.36
N PHE A 119 -2.19 -2.81 -12.08
CA PHE A 119 -2.88 -2.62 -10.81
C PHE A 119 -3.58 -3.93 -10.42
N PRO A 120 -2.90 -4.84 -9.70
CA PRO A 120 -3.47 -6.13 -9.29
C PRO A 120 -4.71 -6.00 -8.41
N GLU A 121 -4.75 -4.93 -7.61
CA GLU A 121 -5.84 -4.68 -6.66
C GLU A 121 -7.03 -3.98 -7.33
N LEU A 122 -6.88 -3.38 -8.52
CA LEU A 122 -7.93 -2.59 -9.17
C LEU A 122 -9.04 -3.48 -9.74
N GLU A 123 -10.23 -3.36 -9.18
CA GLU A 123 -11.44 -4.03 -9.62
C GLU A 123 -12.43 -3.03 -10.23
N LEU A 124 -12.63 -3.10 -11.55
CA LEU A 124 -13.54 -2.19 -12.27
C LEU A 124 -14.97 -2.19 -11.69
N ALA A 125 -15.42 -3.32 -11.17
CA ALA A 125 -16.75 -3.45 -10.56
C ALA A 125 -16.87 -2.68 -9.23
N VAL A 126 -15.79 -2.58 -8.45
CA VAL A 126 -15.74 -1.80 -7.21
C VAL A 126 -15.65 -0.31 -7.54
N CYS A 127 -14.83 0.06 -8.52
CA CYS A 127 -14.72 1.44 -9.00
C CYS A 127 -16.04 2.01 -9.55
N SER A 128 -16.97 1.18 -10.03
CA SER A 128 -18.29 1.65 -10.47
C SER A 128 -19.28 1.93 -9.33
N ARG A 129 -18.91 1.66 -8.07
CA ARG A 129 -19.73 1.98 -6.90
C ARG A 129 -19.57 3.47 -6.52
N PRO A 130 -20.54 4.06 -5.79
CA PRO A 130 -20.47 5.47 -5.40
C PRO A 130 -19.23 5.86 -4.58
N HIS A 131 -18.69 4.93 -3.80
CA HIS A 131 -17.51 5.17 -2.96
C HIS A 131 -16.18 4.99 -3.73
N GLY A 132 -16.22 4.47 -4.95
CA GLY A 132 -15.01 4.14 -5.71
C GLY A 132 -14.18 3.03 -5.05
N GLN A 133 -12.92 2.94 -5.45
CA GLN A 133 -11.94 2.03 -4.85
C GLN A 133 -10.65 2.78 -4.49
N ASP A 134 -10.17 2.57 -3.28
CA ASP A 134 -8.88 3.10 -2.83
C ASP A 134 -7.72 2.33 -3.44
N ILE A 135 -6.73 3.06 -3.96
CA ILE A 135 -5.53 2.50 -4.58
C ILE A 135 -4.32 3.34 -4.17
N ALA A 136 -3.30 2.68 -3.65
CA ALA A 136 -2.01 3.29 -3.39
C ALA A 136 -1.05 3.02 -4.57
N VAL A 137 -0.45 4.08 -5.09
CA VAL A 137 0.57 3.99 -6.15
C VAL A 137 1.80 4.79 -5.71
N GLY A 138 2.85 4.07 -5.33
CA GLY A 138 4.03 4.68 -4.72
C GLY A 138 3.67 5.36 -3.39
N GLN A 139 3.93 6.66 -3.29
CA GLN A 139 3.58 7.48 -2.11
C GLN A 139 2.21 8.16 -2.22
N ARG A 140 1.54 8.05 -3.36
CA ARG A 140 0.25 8.71 -3.58
C ARG A 140 -0.90 7.75 -3.34
N ARG A 141 -1.98 8.29 -2.81
CA ARG A 141 -3.24 7.59 -2.61
C ARG A 141 -4.29 8.21 -3.51
N PHE A 142 -4.99 7.34 -4.20
CA PHE A 142 -6.04 7.71 -5.13
C PHE A 142 -7.33 6.99 -4.76
N THR A 143 -8.45 7.59 -5.15
CA THR A 143 -9.73 6.89 -5.29
C THR A 143 -10.07 6.76 -6.77
N ALA A 144 -10.16 5.52 -7.25
CA ALA A 144 -10.47 5.20 -8.63
C ALA A 144 -11.97 4.99 -8.82
N TYR A 145 -12.50 5.62 -9.86
CA TYR A 145 -13.90 5.53 -10.26
C TYR A 145 -14.00 5.06 -11.69
N ALA A 146 -14.96 4.18 -11.97
CA ALA A 146 -15.16 3.60 -13.30
C ALA A 146 -16.57 3.86 -13.82
N GLY A 147 -16.66 4.48 -15.00
CA GLY A 147 -17.89 4.67 -15.75
C GLY A 147 -17.88 3.84 -17.02
N SER A 148 -18.88 2.95 -17.18
CA SER A 148 -19.14 2.31 -18.47
C SER A 148 -20.23 3.08 -19.21
N ALA A 149 -19.95 3.55 -20.42
CA ALA A 149 -20.96 4.15 -21.28
C ALA A 149 -21.92 3.07 -21.81
N LYS A 150 -23.23 3.28 -21.71
CA LYS A 150 -24.21 2.38 -22.32
C LYS A 150 -24.03 2.41 -23.85
N GLY A 151 -23.67 1.27 -24.45
CA GLY A 151 -23.42 1.14 -25.89
C GLY A 151 -21.94 1.05 -26.28
N SER A 152 -21.00 1.26 -25.35
CA SER A 152 -19.60 0.93 -25.60
C SER A 152 -19.44 -0.61 -25.60
N ARG A 153 -18.67 -1.15 -26.54
CA ARG A 153 -18.39 -2.60 -26.68
C ARG A 153 -17.51 -3.13 -25.54
N GLY A 154 -17.96 -2.99 -24.28
CA GLY A 154 -17.20 -3.36 -23.09
C GLY A 154 -16.02 -2.42 -22.78
N ALA A 155 -16.17 -1.13 -23.11
CA ALA A 155 -15.17 -0.11 -22.79
C ALA A 155 -15.63 0.76 -21.60
N SER A 156 -14.75 0.88 -20.61
CA SER A 156 -14.94 1.62 -19.37
C SER A 156 -13.89 2.71 -19.24
N ILE A 157 -14.32 3.92 -18.89
CA ILE A 157 -13.42 5.00 -18.51
C ILE A 157 -13.17 4.88 -17.02
N VAL A 158 -11.91 4.94 -16.62
CA VAL A 158 -11.49 4.95 -15.21
C VAL A 158 -10.73 6.23 -14.95
N TYR A 159 -11.13 7.01 -13.96
CA TYR A 159 -10.40 8.20 -13.53
C TYR A 159 -9.98 8.04 -12.07
N PHE A 160 -8.84 8.62 -11.73
CA PHE A 160 -8.22 8.54 -10.42
C PHE A 160 -8.22 9.93 -9.82
N VAL A 161 -8.92 10.07 -8.70
CA VAL A 161 -8.90 11.31 -7.91
C VAL A 161 -7.74 11.19 -6.93
N ASP A 162 -6.79 12.11 -7.01
CA ASP A 162 -5.69 12.21 -6.05
C ASP A 162 -6.25 12.80 -4.76
N ASP A 163 -6.41 11.95 -3.75
CA ASP A 163 -6.88 12.30 -2.42
C ASP A 163 -5.80 12.06 -1.36
N THR A 164 -4.53 12.00 -1.78
CA THR A 164 -3.37 11.81 -0.92
C THR A 164 -3.39 12.79 0.26
N PHE A 165 -3.52 14.08 -0.02
CA PHE A 165 -3.56 15.13 1.01
C PHE A 165 -4.67 14.91 2.03
N TYR A 166 -5.89 14.59 1.57
CA TYR A 166 -7.04 14.40 2.45
C TYR A 166 -6.92 13.14 3.30
N LYS A 167 -6.45 12.04 2.71
CA LYS A 167 -6.23 10.79 3.43
C LYS A 167 -5.10 10.92 4.45
N GLU A 168 -3.99 11.59 4.09
CA GLU A 168 -2.88 11.84 5.02
C GLU A 168 -3.29 12.76 6.16
N THR A 169 -4.06 13.81 5.85
CA THR A 169 -4.61 14.69 6.87
C THR A 169 -5.57 13.96 7.80
N LEU A 170 -6.38 13.03 7.27
CA LEU A 170 -7.31 12.23 8.07
C LEU A 170 -6.58 11.25 8.99
N ASP A 171 -5.55 10.57 8.48
CA ASP A 171 -4.72 9.66 9.27
C ASP A 171 -4.01 10.44 10.39
N GLU A 172 -3.35 11.55 10.05
CA GLU A 172 -2.67 12.41 11.02
C GLU A 172 -3.66 12.99 12.03
N TYR A 173 -4.84 13.44 11.60
CA TYR A 173 -5.90 13.89 12.49
C TYR A 173 -6.34 12.79 13.46
N THR A 174 -6.48 11.55 12.99
CA THR A 174 -6.93 10.42 13.82
C THR A 174 -5.85 9.98 14.80
N GLU A 175 -4.58 10.02 14.38
CA GLU A 175 -3.43 9.61 15.17
C GLU A 175 -3.02 10.64 16.22
N SER A 176 -3.14 11.94 15.91
CA SER A 176 -2.83 13.05 16.83
C SER A 176 -3.94 13.37 17.84
N ARG A 177 -5.08 12.64 17.82
CA ARG A 177 -6.15 12.88 18.80
C ARG A 177 -5.64 12.65 20.22
N PRO A 178 -5.95 13.53 21.17
CA PRO A 178 -5.47 13.37 22.54
C PRO A 178 -6.24 12.26 23.26
N ALA A 179 -5.48 11.41 23.95
CA ALA A 179 -5.94 10.44 24.93
C ALA A 179 -5.49 10.86 26.33
N CYS A 180 -6.32 10.58 27.33
CA CYS A 180 -6.05 10.91 28.73
C CYS A 180 -5.75 9.64 29.51
N LEU A 181 -4.69 9.67 30.31
CA LEU A 181 -4.33 8.61 31.24
C LEU A 181 -4.38 9.15 32.67
N ILE A 182 -5.00 8.39 33.56
CA ILE A 182 -4.95 8.64 35.00
C ILE A 182 -4.17 7.49 35.62
N LEU A 183 -3.04 7.82 36.23
CA LEU A 183 -2.18 6.85 36.89
C LEU A 183 -2.27 7.05 38.40
N VAL A 184 -2.46 5.97 39.14
CA VAL A 184 -2.60 5.96 40.60
C VAL A 184 -1.67 4.94 41.21
N ILE A 185 -0.92 5.34 42.23
CA ILE A 185 -0.16 4.43 43.08
C ILE A 185 -1.15 3.87 44.12
N ASP A 186 -1.55 2.61 43.98
CA ASP A 186 -2.70 2.07 44.74
C ASP A 186 -2.34 1.80 46.20
N SER A 187 -1.09 1.43 46.44
CA SER A 187 -0.55 1.09 47.75
C SER A 187 0.20 2.23 48.41
N TYR A 188 -0.05 3.49 48.01
CA TYR A 188 0.68 4.65 48.52
C TYR A 188 0.68 4.69 50.05
N ASP A 189 -0.49 4.61 50.69
CA ASP A 189 -0.58 4.72 52.15
C ASP A 189 0.16 3.57 52.84
N GLU A 190 -0.04 2.32 52.41
CA GLU A 190 0.62 1.13 52.97
C GLU A 190 2.14 1.13 52.76
N LEU A 191 2.60 1.62 51.61
CA LEU A 191 4.01 1.62 51.25
C LEU A 191 4.79 2.64 52.08
N PHE A 192 4.21 3.82 52.31
CA PHE A 192 4.92 4.93 52.92
C PHE A 192 4.71 5.03 54.44
N ASP A 193 3.70 4.40 55.05
CA ASP A 193 3.37 4.59 56.48
C ASP A 193 4.54 4.29 57.44
N ASP A 194 5.32 3.23 57.16
CA ASP A 194 6.43 2.77 58.00
C ASP A 194 7.81 3.32 57.58
N MET A 195 7.88 4.10 56.50
CA MET A 195 9.13 4.61 55.93
C MET A 195 9.52 5.96 56.52
N LYS A 196 10.83 6.22 56.66
CA LYS A 196 11.31 7.58 57.00
C LYS A 196 11.09 8.53 55.83
N ASP A 197 10.84 9.81 56.10
CA ASP A 197 10.64 10.85 55.07
C ASP A 197 11.70 10.85 53.96
N SER A 198 12.98 10.58 54.29
CA SER A 198 14.06 10.53 53.31
C SER A 198 13.98 9.30 52.37
N GLU A 199 13.47 8.18 52.88
CA GLU A 199 13.28 6.96 52.08
C GLU A 199 12.02 7.10 51.22
N GLN A 200 10.93 7.65 51.78
CA GLN A 200 9.71 7.98 51.03
C GLN A 200 10.02 8.88 49.83
N ALA A 201 10.79 9.96 50.06
CA ALA A 201 11.17 10.89 49.00
C ALA A 201 11.99 10.23 47.88
N LYS A 202 12.88 9.29 48.24
CA LYS A 202 13.73 8.58 47.27
C LYS A 202 12.91 7.63 46.40
N GLU A 203 11.96 6.90 46.97
CA GLU A 203 11.09 6.00 46.22
C GLU A 203 10.12 6.75 45.31
N LEU A 204 9.52 7.83 45.81
CA LEU A 204 8.69 8.70 44.97
C LEU A 204 9.45 9.27 43.79
N GLU A 205 10.72 9.64 43.97
CA GLU A 205 11.56 10.12 42.88
C GLU A 205 11.87 9.03 41.85
N ALA A 206 12.09 7.79 42.29
CA ALA A 206 12.28 6.64 41.40
C ALA A 206 11.03 6.37 40.56
N ILE A 207 9.84 6.38 41.19
CA ILE A 207 8.56 6.22 40.49
C ILE A 207 8.33 7.38 39.51
N ASN A 208 8.52 8.64 39.94
CA ASN A 208 8.40 9.81 39.06
C ASN A 208 9.30 9.67 37.84
N SER A 209 10.57 9.30 38.05
CA SER A 209 11.55 9.13 36.97
C SER A 209 11.11 8.07 35.96
N LEU A 210 10.57 6.93 36.43
CA LEU A 210 10.06 5.88 35.54
C LEU A 210 8.84 6.35 34.73
N LEU A 211 7.88 7.01 35.39
CA LEU A 211 6.69 7.52 34.73
C LEU A 211 7.04 8.60 33.70
N GLU A 212 7.96 9.50 34.02
CA GLU A 212 8.45 10.54 33.11
C GLU A 212 9.17 9.93 31.90
N GLN A 213 10.05 8.94 32.12
CA GLN A 213 10.73 8.23 31.03
C GLN A 213 9.75 7.48 30.13
N TYR A 214 8.73 6.86 30.72
CA TYR A 214 7.69 6.15 29.97
C TYR A 214 6.88 7.08 29.08
N ILE A 215 6.43 8.23 29.62
CA ILE A 215 5.68 9.22 28.84
C ILE A 215 6.61 9.97 27.86
N ALA A 216 7.90 10.13 28.15
CA ALA A 216 8.85 10.74 27.22
C ALA A 216 9.11 9.92 25.93
N ARG A 217 8.64 8.66 25.88
CA ARG A 217 8.61 7.87 24.63
C ARG A 217 7.56 8.40 23.64
N SER A 218 6.60 9.19 24.12
CA SER A 218 5.59 9.88 23.30
C SER A 218 5.85 11.38 23.18
N ASN A 219 5.02 12.07 22.40
CA ASN A 219 4.96 13.54 22.35
C ASN A 219 4.05 14.14 23.43
N GLY A 220 3.60 13.32 24.38
CA GLY A 220 2.71 13.72 25.46
C GLY A 220 3.41 14.41 26.63
N PHE A 221 2.65 14.63 27.70
CA PHE A 221 3.19 15.13 28.96
C PHE A 221 2.55 14.45 30.16
N LEU A 222 3.28 14.44 31.27
CA LEU A 222 2.84 13.93 32.57
C LEU A 222 2.77 15.08 33.59
N ARG A 223 1.73 15.08 34.43
CA ARG A 223 1.62 15.98 35.59
C ARG A 223 1.14 15.22 36.81
N ARG A 224 1.84 15.41 37.93
CA ARG A 224 1.37 14.98 39.24
C ARG A 224 0.29 15.94 39.73
N VAL A 225 -0.87 15.41 40.10
CA VAL A 225 -2.05 16.19 40.56
C VAL A 225 -2.37 15.97 42.03
N ALA A 226 -1.94 14.84 42.60
CA ALA A 226 -1.95 14.57 44.04
C ALA A 226 -0.76 13.67 44.39
N ASN A 227 -0.55 13.38 45.68
CA ASN A 227 0.61 12.61 46.14
C ASN A 227 0.78 11.25 45.43
N SER A 228 -0.32 10.55 45.22
CA SER A 228 -0.36 9.24 44.55
C SER A 228 -0.97 9.27 43.15
N ARG A 229 -1.32 10.45 42.60
CA ARG A 229 -2.10 10.56 41.36
C ARG A 229 -1.41 11.43 40.32
N TYR A 230 -1.38 10.91 39.10
CA TYR A 230 -0.82 11.55 37.93
C TYR A 230 -1.84 11.57 36.81
N ILE A 231 -1.76 12.60 35.98
CA ILE A 231 -2.48 12.72 34.72
C ILE A 231 -1.45 12.81 33.61
N ALA A 232 -1.60 11.99 32.58
CA ALA A 232 -0.89 12.15 31.33
C ALA A 232 -1.86 12.45 30.19
N VAL A 233 -1.41 13.27 29.24
CA VAL A 233 -2.08 13.48 27.96
C VAL A 233 -1.11 13.09 26.88
N VAL A 234 -1.50 12.13 26.06
CA VAL A 234 -0.70 11.56 24.95
C VAL A 234 -1.55 11.53 23.69
N GLU A 235 -0.98 11.15 22.56
CA GLU A 235 -1.74 10.99 21.32
C GLU A 235 -2.28 9.55 21.17
N GLU A 236 -3.31 9.37 20.34
CA GLU A 236 -3.92 8.07 20.07
C GLU A 236 -2.90 7.07 19.50
N ARG A 237 -1.94 7.55 18.68
CA ARG A 237 -0.83 6.73 18.18
C ARG A 237 0.01 6.13 19.31
N ASP A 238 0.11 6.85 20.44
CA ASP A 238 0.89 6.39 21.59
C ASP A 238 0.17 5.30 22.36
N VAL A 239 -1.14 5.48 22.57
CA VAL A 239 -1.99 4.48 23.22
C VAL A 239 -1.91 3.12 22.50
N ARG A 240 -1.81 3.10 21.16
CA ARG A 240 -1.68 1.86 20.39
C ARG A 240 -0.45 1.04 20.81
N TRP A 241 0.72 1.66 20.90
CA TRP A 241 1.93 0.91 21.31
C TRP A 241 1.88 0.56 22.80
N MET A 242 1.35 1.43 23.66
CA MET A 242 1.16 1.14 25.09
C MET A 242 0.28 -0.11 25.30
N LEU A 243 -0.80 -0.24 24.50
CA LEU A 243 -1.66 -1.42 24.51
C LEU A 243 -0.95 -2.68 23.97
N GLN A 244 -0.17 -2.54 22.91
CA GLN A 244 0.62 -3.65 22.34
C GLN A 244 1.66 -4.19 23.33
N GLU A 245 2.33 -3.29 24.05
CA GLU A 245 3.31 -3.61 25.09
C GLU A 245 2.66 -3.95 26.45
N ARG A 246 1.32 -3.90 26.53
CA ARG A 246 0.54 -4.19 27.74
C ARG A 246 0.94 -3.31 28.95
N PHE A 247 1.28 -2.05 28.71
CA PHE A 247 1.75 -1.11 29.73
C PHE A 247 2.90 -1.69 30.57
N ASP A 248 4.04 -1.98 29.93
CA ASP A 248 5.25 -2.53 30.56
C ASP A 248 5.75 -1.71 31.78
N ILE A 249 5.42 -0.41 31.84
CA ILE A 249 5.63 0.44 33.02
C ILE A 249 5.04 -0.13 34.31
N LEU A 250 3.93 -0.88 34.23
CA LEU A 250 3.33 -1.55 35.38
C LEU A 250 4.31 -2.53 36.02
N ASP A 251 5.05 -3.28 35.20
CA ASP A 251 6.04 -4.24 35.66
C ASP A 251 7.33 -3.55 36.11
N GLN A 252 7.73 -2.45 35.46
CA GLN A 252 8.88 -1.64 35.89
C GLN A 252 8.67 -1.02 37.27
N VAL A 253 7.49 -0.48 37.56
CA VAL A 253 7.16 0.06 38.88
C VAL A 253 7.08 -1.05 39.94
N ARG A 254 6.50 -2.21 39.61
CA ARG A 254 6.51 -3.38 40.50
C ARG A 254 7.95 -3.84 40.83
N ALA A 255 8.86 -3.77 39.87
CA ALA A 255 10.25 -4.19 40.05
C ALA A 255 11.07 -3.29 40.99
N LEU A 256 10.65 -2.04 41.22
CA LEU A 256 11.30 -1.17 42.20
C LEU A 256 11.25 -1.76 43.61
N HIS A 257 10.19 -2.51 43.94
CA HIS A 257 10.03 -3.19 45.22
C HIS A 257 9.72 -4.68 45.02
N PRO A 258 10.76 -5.53 44.99
CA PRO A 258 10.62 -6.99 44.85
C PRO A 258 9.82 -7.70 45.96
N GLY A 259 9.36 -6.96 46.98
CA GLY A 259 8.44 -7.40 48.04
C GLY A 259 6.96 -7.33 47.68
N GLY A 260 6.60 -6.81 46.50
CA GLY A 260 5.22 -6.86 45.97
C GLY A 260 4.26 -5.79 46.49
N LEU A 261 4.74 -4.80 47.25
CA LEU A 261 3.88 -3.77 47.82
C LEU A 261 3.58 -2.63 46.84
N THR A 262 4.45 -2.27 45.89
CA THR A 262 4.18 -1.16 44.96
C THR A 262 3.33 -1.61 43.78
N THR A 263 2.07 -1.15 43.71
CA THR A 263 1.22 -1.35 42.53
C THR A 263 0.82 -0.01 41.92
N LEU A 264 0.73 -0.03 40.59
CA LEU A 264 0.30 1.10 39.78
C LEU A 264 -0.97 0.67 39.05
N SER A 265 -2.02 1.47 39.12
CA SER A 265 -3.20 1.34 38.27
C SER A 265 -3.25 2.47 37.26
N ILE A 266 -3.70 2.15 36.04
CA ILE A 266 -3.78 3.10 34.93
C ILE A 266 -5.19 3.02 34.33
N GLY A 267 -5.93 4.12 34.39
CA GLY A 267 -7.16 4.31 33.62
C GLY A 267 -6.84 5.03 32.33
N VAL A 268 -7.32 4.50 31.20
CA VAL A 268 -7.07 5.08 29.88
C VAL A 268 -8.40 5.48 29.26
N GLY A 269 -8.53 6.75 28.90
CA GLY A 269 -9.65 7.27 28.15
C GLY A 269 -9.18 7.79 26.80
N HIS A 270 -9.67 7.14 25.75
CA HIS A 270 -9.26 7.39 24.36
C HIS A 270 -10.49 7.27 23.43
N GLY A 271 -10.40 7.80 22.22
CA GLY A 271 -11.51 7.78 21.26
C GLY A 271 -12.73 8.69 21.58
N GLY A 272 -12.70 9.44 22.69
CA GLY A 272 -13.76 10.41 23.03
C GLY A 272 -13.85 11.58 22.06
N LYS A 273 -15.05 12.15 21.85
CA LYS A 273 -15.28 13.30 20.95
C LYS A 273 -14.61 14.57 21.45
N THR A 274 -14.44 14.69 22.76
CA THR A 274 -13.79 15.82 23.41
C THR A 274 -12.76 15.32 24.42
N LEU A 275 -11.78 16.16 24.77
CA LEU A 275 -10.81 15.83 25.81
C LEU A 275 -11.49 15.60 27.18
N GLN A 276 -12.60 16.29 27.44
CA GLN A 276 -13.40 16.08 28.65
C GLN A 276 -14.01 14.67 28.69
N GLU A 277 -14.50 14.16 27.56
CA GLU A 277 -15.01 12.79 27.45
C GLU A 277 -13.88 11.77 27.65
N CYS A 278 -12.70 11.99 27.04
CA CYS A 278 -11.53 11.16 27.30
C CYS A 278 -11.14 11.15 28.78
N TYR A 279 -11.15 12.31 29.45
CA TYR A 279 -10.86 12.39 30.88
C TYR A 279 -11.89 11.61 31.72
N GLN A 280 -13.18 11.74 31.42
CA GLN A 280 -14.23 10.99 32.12
C GLN A 280 -14.09 9.47 31.91
N MET A 281 -13.83 9.02 30.68
CA MET A 281 -13.56 7.60 30.41
C MET A 281 -12.34 7.08 31.17
N ALA A 282 -11.29 7.90 31.30
CA ALA A 282 -10.11 7.56 32.09
C ALA A 282 -10.45 7.44 33.59
N GLN A 283 -11.31 8.33 34.11
CA GLN A 283 -11.82 8.27 35.50
C GLN A 283 -12.62 7.00 35.75
N GLU A 284 -13.58 6.69 34.88
CA GLU A 284 -14.39 5.47 34.99
C GLU A 284 -13.50 4.21 34.92
N SER A 285 -12.50 4.21 34.03
CA SER A 285 -11.56 3.09 33.88
C SER A 285 -10.68 2.89 35.11
N ILE A 286 -10.17 3.98 35.71
CA ILE A 286 -9.35 3.86 36.93
C ILE A 286 -10.19 3.45 38.14
N ASP A 287 -11.44 3.92 38.25
CA ASP A 287 -12.32 3.54 39.35
C ASP A 287 -12.65 2.03 39.28
N ILE A 288 -12.89 1.50 38.07
CA ILE A 288 -13.03 0.05 37.85
C ILE A 288 -11.76 -0.71 38.25
N ALA A 289 -10.58 -0.23 37.84
CA ALA A 289 -9.30 -0.88 38.16
C ALA A 289 -9.04 -0.92 39.68
N LEU A 290 -9.45 0.13 40.40
CA LEU A 290 -9.35 0.23 41.86
C LEU A 290 -10.49 -0.48 42.60
N GLY A 291 -11.50 -0.99 41.89
CA GLY A 291 -12.68 -1.63 42.48
C GLY A 291 -13.60 -0.68 43.24
N ARG A 292 -13.70 0.59 42.79
CA ARG A 292 -14.52 1.65 43.38
C ARG A 292 -15.76 1.97 42.57
#